data_AF-A0A2P6SHE1-F1
#
_entry.id   AF-A0A2P6SHE1-F1
#
_cell.length_a   1.000
_cell.length_b   1.000
_cell.length_c   1.000
_cell.angle_alpha   90.00
_cell.angle_beta   90.00
_cell.angle_gamma   90.00
#
_symmetry.space_group_name_H-M   'P 1'
#
loop_
_entity.id
_entity.type
_entity.pdbx_description
1 polymer ?
#
loop_
_entity_poly.entity_id
_entity_poly.type
_entity_poly.pdbx_seq_one_letter_code
_entity_poly.pdbx_strand_id
1 'polypeptide(L)'
;MIRCSLSLTYNSGDHWMLTIVHPVKETIYFVDSFYQSIIDSEWKHVVNDAINIFNWQRNKQGRKTPLWKILMGAPKQPTNKECGYYVMRFMRDLILEDIQGVLAKWEGTMKTTYLQEEIDEVRNEWAELLATSIFRLLSSMV
;
A
#
# COMPACT_ATOMS: atom_id res chain seq x y z
N MET A 1 17.68 -8.00 0.58
CA MET A 1 17.44 -7.47 1.95
C MET A 1 16.60 -6.19 1.81
N ILE A 2 15.28 -6.32 1.90
CA ILE A 2 14.33 -5.20 1.81
C ILE A 2 14.53 -4.36 3.08
N ARG A 3 15.27 -3.25 3.03
CA ARG A 3 15.66 -2.57 4.28
C ARG A 3 15.03 -1.22 4.59
N CYS A 4 14.33 -0.54 3.68
CA CYS A 4 13.75 0.77 4.02
C CYS A 4 12.52 1.15 3.17
N SER A 5 11.49 0.31 3.10
CA SER A 5 10.19 0.73 2.58
C SER A 5 9.09 0.41 3.59
N LEU A 6 8.34 1.42 4.01
CA LEU A 6 7.17 1.28 4.90
C LEU A 6 5.90 1.32 4.04
N SER A 7 5.05 0.30 4.17
CA SER A 7 3.74 0.25 3.52
C SER A 7 2.66 0.67 4.50
N LEU A 8 1.88 1.69 4.14
CA LEU A 8 0.82 2.28 4.94
C LEU A 8 -0.50 2.15 4.21
N THR A 9 -1.48 1.49 4.82
CA THR A 9 -2.85 1.45 4.32
C THR A 9 -3.62 2.63 4.91
N TYR A 10 -4.32 3.39 4.06
CA TYR A 10 -5.15 4.51 4.47
C TYR A 10 -6.55 4.31 3.93
N ASN A 11 -7.55 4.54 4.78
CA ASN A 11 -8.97 4.48 4.40
C ASN A 11 -9.55 5.90 4.46
N SER A 12 -10.14 6.36 3.35
CA SER A 12 -10.79 7.67 3.25
C SER A 12 -12.31 7.57 3.44
N GLY A 13 -12.77 6.89 4.50
CA GLY A 13 -14.18 6.66 4.81
C GLY A 13 -14.72 5.34 4.26
N ASP A 14 -14.65 5.15 2.95
CA ASP A 14 -15.14 3.95 2.25
C ASP A 14 -14.13 3.34 1.28
N HIS A 15 -12.97 3.99 1.11
CA HIS A 15 -12.00 3.64 0.07
C HIS A 15 -10.61 3.39 0.63
N TRP A 16 -10.07 2.20 0.38
CA TRP A 16 -8.74 1.78 0.82
C TRP A 16 -7.68 2.07 -0.25
N MET A 17 -6.60 2.69 0.17
CA MET A 17 -5.43 3.03 -0.65
C MET A 17 -4.15 2.60 0.04
N LEU A 18 -3.06 2.52 -0.72
CA LEU A 18 -1.76 2.11 -0.21
C LEU A 18 -0.69 3.17 -0.53
N THR A 19 0.10 3.50 0.49
CA THR A 19 1.25 4.42 0.39
C THR A 19 2.51 3.67 0.77
N ILE A 20 3.53 3.73 -0.09
CA ILE A 20 4.83 3.08 0.11
C ILE A 20 5.86 4.19 0.29
N VAL A 21 6.48 4.26 1.47
CA VAL A 21 7.42 5.32 1.83
C VAL A 21 8.83 4.78 1.81
N HIS A 22 9.71 5.40 1.01
CA HIS A 22 11.14 5.16 1.04
C HIS A 22 11.85 6.35 1.72
N PRO A 23 11.91 6.39 3.07
CA PRO A 23 12.24 7.60 3.82
C PRO A 23 13.66 8.11 3.56
N VAL A 24 14.63 7.21 3.32
CA VAL A 24 16.03 7.61 3.04
C VAL A 24 16.16 8.34 1.68
N LYS A 25 15.38 7.93 0.68
CA LYS A 25 15.34 8.55 -0.66
C LYS A 25 14.35 9.72 -0.72
N GLU A 26 13.54 9.90 0.34
CA GLU A 26 12.44 10.88 0.39
C GLU A 26 11.45 10.71 -0.77
N THR A 27 11.23 9.47 -1.18
CA THR A 27 10.28 9.10 -2.24
C THR A 27 9.08 8.41 -1.62
N ILE A 28 7.89 8.82 -2.03
CA ILE A 28 6.62 8.24 -1.62
C ILE A 28 5.91 7.77 -2.88
N TYR A 29 5.50 6.52 -2.89
CA TYR A 29 4.68 5.97 -3.94
C TYR A 29 3.26 5.83 -3.42
N PHE A 30 2.32 6.33 -4.19
CA PHE A 30 0.90 6.24 -3.88
C PHE A 30 0.23 5.37 -4.92
N VAL A 31 -0.52 4.39 -4.47
CA VAL A 31 -1.30 3.51 -5.34
C VAL A 31 -2.75 3.49 -4.90
N ASP A 32 -3.61 3.70 -5.90
CA ASP A 32 -5.05 3.60 -5.80
C ASP A 32 -5.56 2.67 -6.90
N SER A 33 -6.36 1.68 -6.51
CA SER A 33 -7.02 0.76 -7.44
C SER A 33 -8.22 1.39 -8.17
N PHE A 34 -8.76 2.52 -7.69
CA PHE A 34 -9.97 3.17 -8.19
C PHE A 34 -9.72 4.57 -8.80
N TYR A 35 -9.23 5.55 -8.02
CA TYR A 35 -9.08 6.96 -8.44
C TYR A 35 -7.64 7.49 -8.28
N GLN A 36 -6.81 7.31 -9.30
CA GLN A 36 -5.38 7.66 -9.24
C GLN A 36 -5.06 9.17 -9.40
N SER A 37 -5.92 10.11 -9.00
CA SER A 37 -5.74 11.54 -9.32
C SER A 37 -5.74 12.54 -8.16
N ILE A 38 -6.04 12.15 -6.92
CA ILE A 38 -6.17 13.13 -5.81
C ILE A 38 -5.26 12.73 -4.65
N ILE A 39 -4.00 13.17 -4.74
CA ILE A 39 -3.04 13.08 -3.62
C ILE A 39 -3.10 14.34 -2.75
N ASP A 40 -3.76 15.41 -3.16
CA ASP A 40 -3.84 16.65 -2.36
C ASP A 40 -4.89 16.53 -1.25
N SER A 41 -4.64 15.60 -0.33
CA SER A 41 -5.48 15.27 0.82
C SER A 41 -4.71 15.47 2.13
N GLU A 42 -5.44 15.52 3.25
CA GLU A 42 -4.85 15.58 4.60
C GLU A 42 -3.81 14.47 4.83
N TRP A 43 -4.02 13.29 4.24
CA TRP A 43 -3.08 12.18 4.30
C TRP A 43 -1.69 12.53 3.78
N LYS A 44 -1.60 13.29 2.68
CA LYS A 44 -0.32 13.74 2.12
C LYS A 44 0.44 14.64 3.09
N HIS A 45 -0.27 15.53 3.78
CA HIS A 45 0.32 16.38 4.80
C HIS A 45 0.87 15.55 5.97
N VAL A 46 0.09 14.58 6.46
CA VAL A 46 0.51 13.67 7.53
C VAL A 46 1.80 12.91 7.16
N VAL A 47 1.88 12.35 5.95
CA VAL A 47 3.06 11.61 5.49
C VAL A 47 4.27 12.53 5.30
N ASN A 48 4.06 13.74 4.76
CA ASN A 48 5.13 14.73 4.62
C ASN A 48 5.70 15.15 5.98
N ASP A 49 4.84 15.40 6.97
CA ASP A 49 5.26 15.77 8.32
C ASP A 49 6.01 14.63 9.01
N ALA A 50 5.56 13.38 8.83
CA ALA A 50 6.28 12.22 9.34
C ALA A 50 7.71 12.11 8.77
N ILE A 51 7.90 12.36 7.47
CA ILE A 51 9.24 12.37 6.84
C ILE A 51 10.07 13.55 7.33
N ASN A 52 9.47 14.73 7.51
CA ASN A 52 10.16 15.89 8.06
C ASN A 52 10.69 15.60 9.48
N ILE A 53 9.87 14.97 10.33
CA ILE A 53 10.27 14.53 11.68
C ILE A 53 11.40 13.51 11.60
N PHE A 54 11.29 12.50 10.74
CA PHE A 54 12.34 11.49 10.54
C PHE A 54 13.67 12.11 10.10
N ASN A 55 13.64 13.07 9.18
CA ASN A 55 14.84 13.76 8.70
C ASN A 55 15.46 14.65 9.79
N TRP A 56 14.63 15.36 10.54
CA TRP A 56 15.08 16.17 11.68
C TRP A 56 15.81 15.31 12.72
N GLN A 57 15.26 14.15 13.09
CA GLN A 57 15.90 13.20 14.01
C GLN A 57 17.26 12.68 13.53
N ARG A 58 17.53 12.74 12.22
CA ARG A 58 18.79 12.31 11.61
C ARG A 58 19.77 13.45 11.37
N ASN A 59 19.52 14.65 11.90
CA ASN A 59 20.32 15.86 11.69
C ASN A 59 20.51 16.22 10.20
N LYS A 60 19.61 15.77 9.32
CA LYS A 60 19.61 16.23 7.93
C LYS A 60 19.07 17.66 7.90
N GLN A 61 19.91 18.60 7.48
CA GLN A 61 19.52 20.01 7.35
C GLN A 61 18.80 20.24 6.01
N GLY A 62 17.67 20.95 6.06
CA GLY A 62 16.88 21.32 4.89
C GLY A 62 15.50 20.66 4.85
N ARG A 63 14.46 21.47 4.60
CA ARG A 63 13.10 20.99 4.31
C ARG A 63 13.00 20.75 2.82
N LYS A 64 13.28 19.53 2.37
CA LYS A 64 12.95 19.12 1.00
C LYS A 64 11.57 18.47 1.03
N THR A 65 10.67 18.96 0.19
CA THR A 65 9.38 18.29 0.00
C THR A 65 9.61 16.89 -0.56
N PRO A 66 9.08 15.83 0.08
CA PRO A 66 9.20 14.48 -0.44
C PRO A 66 8.66 14.35 -1.87
N LEU A 67 9.30 13.50 -2.68
CA LEU A 67 8.86 13.23 -4.04
C LEU A 67 7.68 12.24 -4.01
N TRP A 68 6.51 12.72 -4.40
CA TRP A 68 5.32 11.87 -4.58
C TRP A 68 5.27 11.32 -6.00
N LYS A 69 5.06 10.00 -6.12
CA LYS A 69 4.88 9.29 -7.38
C LYS A 69 3.55 8.54 -7.35
N ILE A 70 2.70 8.81 -8.33
CA ILE A 70 1.45 8.08 -8.51
C ILE A 70 1.71 6.84 -9.36
N LEU A 71 1.39 5.67 -8.84
CA LEU A 71 1.59 4.40 -9.53
C LEU A 71 0.42 4.12 -10.47
N MET A 72 0.36 4.86 -11.57
CA MET A 72 -0.72 4.80 -12.56
C MET A 72 -0.84 3.43 -13.24
N GLY A 73 0.26 2.67 -13.29
CA GLY A 73 0.36 1.36 -13.90
C GLY A 73 -0.12 0.19 -13.04
N ALA A 74 -0.46 0.45 -11.77
CA ALA A 74 -0.97 -0.58 -10.88
C ALA A 74 -2.33 -1.12 -11.35
N PRO A 75 -2.64 -2.41 -11.09
CA PRO A 75 -3.93 -3.00 -11.42
C PRO A 75 -5.12 -2.23 -10.84
N LYS A 76 -6.14 -1.97 -11.67
CA LYS A 76 -7.37 -1.29 -11.24
C LYS A 76 -8.47 -2.28 -10.95
N GLN A 77 -9.28 -1.94 -9.97
CA GLN A 77 -10.47 -2.71 -9.64
C GLN A 77 -11.60 -2.48 -10.66
N PRO A 78 -12.44 -3.50 -10.90
CA PRO A 78 -13.53 -3.41 -11.86
C PRO A 78 -14.71 -2.57 -11.34
N THR A 79 -14.93 -2.54 -10.02
CA THR A 79 -16.01 -1.76 -9.39
C THR A 79 -15.46 -0.93 -8.22
N ASN A 80 -16.32 -0.42 -7.34
CA ASN A 80 -15.92 0.42 -6.21
C ASN A 80 -15.85 -0.34 -4.87
N LYS A 81 -15.89 -1.67 -4.89
CA LYS A 81 -16.08 -2.48 -3.66
C LYS A 81 -14.88 -3.33 -3.28
N GLU A 82 -13.91 -3.48 -4.16
CA GLU A 82 -12.81 -4.43 -4.02
C GLU A 82 -11.54 -3.81 -3.43
N CYS A 83 -11.57 -2.53 -3.06
CA CYS A 83 -10.35 -1.74 -2.80
C CYS A 83 -9.51 -2.34 -1.67
N GLY A 84 -10.16 -2.90 -0.65
CA GLY A 84 -9.50 -3.65 0.42
C GLY A 84 -8.75 -4.89 -0.09
N TYR A 85 -9.37 -5.69 -0.96
CA TYR A 85 -8.73 -6.87 -1.58
C TYR A 85 -7.58 -6.48 -2.50
N TYR A 86 -7.72 -5.38 -3.25
CA TYR A 86 -6.63 -4.86 -4.08
C TYR A 86 -5.46 -4.38 -3.24
N VAL A 87 -5.70 -3.64 -2.16
CA VAL A 87 -4.64 -3.23 -1.23
C VAL A 87 -3.95 -4.44 -0.59
N MET A 88 -4.70 -5.47 -0.20
CA MET A 88 -4.12 -6.72 0.30
C MET A 88 -3.28 -7.43 -0.77
N ARG A 89 -3.75 -7.49 -2.02
CA ARG A 89 -2.99 -8.06 -3.14
C ARG A 89 -1.73 -7.25 -3.46
N PHE A 90 -1.80 -5.92 -3.46
CA PHE A 90 -0.63 -5.05 -3.64
C PHE A 90 0.43 -5.33 -2.57
N MET A 91 0.02 -5.43 -1.30
CA MET A 91 0.95 -5.75 -0.21
C MET A 91 1.59 -7.14 -0.41
N ARG A 92 0.81 -8.14 -0.85
CA ARG A 92 1.32 -9.48 -1.16
C ARG A 92 2.37 -9.42 -2.27
N ASP A 93 2.09 -8.76 -3.38
CA ASP A 93 3.05 -8.59 -4.48
C ASP A 93 4.34 -7.89 -4.00
N LEU A 94 4.23 -6.82 -3.19
CA LEU A 94 5.39 -6.08 -2.66
C LEU A 94 6.25 -6.88 -1.66
N ILE A 95 5.65 -7.85 -0.96
CA ILE A 95 6.33 -8.69 0.04
C ILE A 95 6.98 -9.90 -0.63
N LEU A 96 6.28 -10.55 -1.56
CA LEU A 96 6.71 -11.79 -2.19
C LEU A 96 7.65 -11.55 -3.38
N GLU A 97 7.47 -10.45 -4.10
CA GLU A 97 8.30 -10.09 -5.24
C GLU A 97 9.39 -9.06 -4.88
N ASP A 98 10.28 -8.79 -5.82
CA ASP A 98 11.21 -7.67 -5.68
C ASP A 98 10.46 -6.34 -5.77
N ILE A 99 10.44 -5.60 -4.66
CA ILE A 99 9.76 -4.31 -4.56
C ILE A 99 10.20 -3.33 -5.66
N GLN A 100 11.46 -3.33 -6.09
CA GLN A 100 11.92 -2.44 -7.16
C GLN A 100 11.32 -2.85 -8.51
N GLY A 101 11.25 -4.15 -8.80
CA GLY A 101 10.55 -4.69 -9.97
C GLY A 101 9.05 -4.36 -9.98
N VAL A 102 8.37 -4.52 -8.85
CA VAL A 102 6.94 -4.18 -8.71
C VAL A 102 6.71 -2.69 -8.95
N LEU A 103 7.50 -1.83 -8.30
CA LEU A 103 7.40 -0.37 -8.47
C LEU A 103 7.68 0.04 -9.91
N ALA A 104 8.71 -0.51 -10.55
CA ALA A 104 9.02 -0.21 -11.95
C ALA A 104 7.89 -0.64 -12.90
N LYS A 105 7.24 -1.77 -12.63
CA LYS A 105 6.05 -2.24 -13.36
C LYS A 105 4.89 -1.26 -13.20
N TRP A 106 4.62 -0.78 -11.98
CA TRP A 106 3.49 0.11 -11.69
C TRP A 106 3.74 1.60 -11.98
N GLU A 107 4.99 2.02 -12.17
CA GLU A 107 5.33 3.36 -12.68
C GLU A 107 5.02 3.51 -14.18
N GLY A 108 4.92 2.40 -14.91
CA GLY A 108 4.60 2.39 -16.35
C GLY A 108 3.11 2.56 -16.66
N THR A 109 2.73 2.28 -17.91
CA THR A 109 1.32 2.31 -18.35
C THR A 109 0.57 1.09 -17.84
N MET A 110 -0.64 1.31 -17.30
CA MET A 110 -1.53 0.26 -16.81
C MET A 110 -1.78 -0.77 -17.91
N LYS A 111 -1.52 -2.05 -17.61
CA LYS A 111 -1.71 -3.13 -18.59
C LYS A 111 -3.00 -3.91 -18.38
N THR A 112 -3.46 -4.15 -17.15
CA THR A 112 -4.63 -5.01 -16.86
C THR A 112 -5.19 -4.79 -15.43
N THR A 113 -6.36 -5.40 -15.14
CA THR A 113 -6.85 -5.71 -13.78
C THR A 113 -6.19 -7.00 -13.26
N TYR A 114 -6.28 -7.27 -11.95
CA TYR A 114 -6.01 -8.63 -11.44
C TYR A 114 -7.07 -9.61 -11.95
N LEU A 115 -6.70 -10.87 -12.13
CA LEU A 115 -7.61 -11.98 -12.35
C LEU A 115 -8.39 -12.27 -11.06
N GLN A 116 -9.60 -12.82 -11.22
CA GLN A 116 -10.44 -13.16 -10.07
C GLN A 116 -9.75 -14.20 -9.16
N GLU A 117 -9.03 -15.16 -9.75
CA GLU A 117 -8.26 -16.17 -9.02
C GLU A 117 -7.16 -15.54 -8.14
N GLU A 118 -6.45 -14.53 -8.64
CA GLU A 118 -5.42 -13.81 -7.88
C GLU A 118 -5.99 -13.06 -6.66
N ILE A 119 -7.23 -12.59 -6.77
CA ILE A 119 -7.98 -11.96 -5.68
C ILE A 119 -8.52 -13.01 -4.71
N ASP A 120 -9.01 -14.14 -5.22
CA ASP A 120 -9.53 -15.23 -4.42
C ASP A 120 -8.45 -15.92 -3.59
N GLU A 121 -7.20 -15.99 -4.09
CA GLU A 121 -6.04 -16.41 -3.29
C GLU A 121 -5.94 -15.61 -1.98
N VAL A 122 -5.96 -14.28 -2.09
CA VAL A 122 -5.86 -13.39 -0.93
C VAL A 122 -7.10 -13.54 -0.02
N ARG A 123 -8.29 -13.67 -0.60
CA ARG A 123 -9.53 -13.88 0.15
C ARG A 123 -9.49 -15.17 0.97
N ASN A 124 -9.06 -16.26 0.35
CA ASN A 124 -9.04 -17.58 0.97
C ASN A 124 -7.99 -17.65 2.07
N GLU A 125 -6.77 -17.13 1.83
CA GLU A 125 -5.72 -17.05 2.85
C GLU A 125 -6.19 -16.24 4.08
N TRP A 126 -6.84 -15.09 3.85
CA TRP A 126 -7.40 -14.27 4.93
C TRP A 126 -8.54 -14.96 5.68
N ALA A 127 -9.44 -15.62 4.96
CA ALA A 127 -10.55 -16.36 5.55
C ALA A 127 -10.05 -17.50 6.44
N GLU A 128 -9.03 -18.25 5.99
CA GLU A 128 -8.42 -19.33 6.76
C GLU A 128 -7.72 -18.82 8.02
N LEU A 129 -6.98 -17.71 7.92
CA LEU A 129 -6.32 -17.09 9.06
C LEU A 129 -7.33 -16.60 10.10
N LEU A 130 -8.43 -15.97 9.66
CA LEU A 130 -9.51 -15.51 10.55
C LEU A 130 -10.22 -16.70 11.21
N ALA A 131 -10.60 -17.72 10.44
CA ALA A 131 -11.25 -18.91 10.95
C ALA A 131 -10.38 -19.59 12.02
N THR A 132 -9.09 -19.76 11.74
CA THR A 132 -8.12 -20.35 12.66
C THR A 132 -7.97 -19.51 13.94
N SER A 133 -7.89 -18.19 13.80
CA SER A 133 -7.73 -17.27 14.93
C SER A 133 -8.97 -17.25 15.82
N ILE A 134 -10.16 -17.20 15.22
CA ILE A 134 -11.44 -17.28 15.94
C ILE A 134 -11.55 -18.62 16.67
N PHE A 135 -11.25 -19.73 16.01
CA PHE A 135 -11.29 -21.05 16.63
C PHE A 135 -10.35 -21.15 17.84
N ARG A 136 -9.12 -20.62 17.73
CA ARG A 136 -8.15 -20.58 18.84
C ARG A 136 -8.64 -19.72 20.00
N LEU A 137 -9.21 -18.55 19.72
CA LEU A 137 -9.77 -17.67 20.74
C LEU A 137 -10.94 -18.33 21.47
N LEU A 138 -11.88 -18.92 20.74
CA LEU A 138 -13.04 -19.61 21.34
C LEU A 138 -12.59 -20.82 22.16
N SER A 139 -11.64 -21.61 21.67
CA SER A 139 -11.08 -22.76 22.39
C SER A 139 -10.32 -22.37 23.67
N SER A 140 -9.90 -21.11 23.82
CA SER A 140 -9.23 -20.61 25.02
C SER A 140 -10.19 -20.11 26.10
N MET A 141 -11.48 -19.97 25.77
CA MET A 141 -12.52 -19.46 26.67
C MET A 141 -13.35 -20.55 27.35
N VAL A 142 -13.12 -21.83 27.00
CA VAL A 142 -13.76 -23.03 27.56
C VAL A 142 -12.73 -23.94 28.20
#